data_AF-A0A2E1RBD4-F1
#
_entry.id   AF-A0A2E1RBD4-F1
#
_cell.length_a   1.000
_cell.length_b   1.000
_cell.length_c   1.000
_cell.angle_alpha   90.00
_cell.angle_beta   90.00
_cell.angle_gamma   90.00
#
_symmetry.space_group_name_H-M   'P 1'
#
loop_
_entity.id
_entity.type
_entity.pdbx_description
1 polymer ?
#
loop_
_entity_poly.entity_id
_entity_poly.type
_entity_poly.pdbx_seq_one_letter_code
_entity_poly.pdbx_strand_id
1 'polypeptide(L)'
;MIDTHKFAMFLSEFRKSSRQISTTQVEALLLVASGIDNMNDLQKAMFLDDGSPFPRTNIVRVVNYLSGRGRYSAGKWINQGGEPLIKRREHPHKRGYQLMLTNEGEKLIKCYLDK
;
A
#
# COMPACT_ATOMS: atom_id res chain seq x y z
N MET A 1 -1.01 21.29 6.76
CA MET A 1 0.25 21.18 7.51
C MET A 1 0.38 19.72 7.91
N ILE A 2 1.45 19.03 7.51
CA ILE A 2 1.65 17.62 7.89
C ILE A 2 2.03 17.61 9.36
N ASP A 3 1.31 16.87 10.18
CA ASP A 3 1.67 16.64 11.58
C ASP A 3 2.83 15.63 11.62
N THR A 4 4.04 16.13 11.82
CA THR A 4 5.28 15.34 11.84
C THR A 4 5.31 14.34 12.99
N HIS A 5 4.60 14.62 14.09
CA HIS A 5 4.51 13.71 15.24
C HIS A 5 3.62 12.50 14.92
N LYS A 6 2.47 12.73 14.26
CA LYS A 6 1.59 11.66 13.79
C LYS A 6 2.27 10.77 12.75
N PHE A 7 3.04 11.36 11.84
CA PHE A 7 3.84 10.59 10.88
C PHE A 7 4.89 9.71 11.59
N ALA A 8 5.56 10.24 12.61
CA ALA A 8 6.52 9.46 13.40
C ALA A 8 5.86 8.30 14.17
N MET A 9 4.67 8.52 14.74
CA MET A 9 3.88 7.48 15.41
C MET A 9 3.48 6.37 14.43
N PHE A 10 2.97 6.75 13.26
CA PHE A 10 2.65 5.83 12.17
C PHE A 10 3.84 4.95 11.79
N LEU A 11 5.01 5.55 11.56
CA LEU A 11 6.23 4.80 11.25
C LEU A 11 6.64 3.87 12.41
N SER A 12 6.39 4.29 13.66
CA SER A 12 6.70 3.46 14.83
C SER A 12 5.80 2.25 14.96
N GLU A 13 4.48 2.39 14.75
CA GLU A 13 3.55 1.26 14.73
C GLU A 13 3.85 0.32 13.55
N PHE A 14 4.25 0.89 12.40
CA PHE A 14 4.72 0.11 11.27
C PHE A 14 5.92 -0.78 11.61
N ARG A 15 6.92 -0.25 12.33
CA ARG A 15 8.09 -1.03 12.77
C ARG A 15 7.72 -2.18 13.70
N LYS A 16 6.68 -2.04 14.52
CA LYS A 16 6.20 -3.10 15.43
C LYS A 16 5.49 -4.23 14.70
N SER A 17 4.93 -3.99 13.51
CA SER A 17 4.16 -4.98 12.74
C SER A 17 4.95 -6.19 12.21
N SER A 18 6.24 -6.34 12.56
CA SER A 18 7.15 -7.43 12.14
C SER A 18 7.35 -7.53 10.61
N ARG A 19 6.78 -6.60 9.85
CA ARG A 19 6.73 -6.61 8.40
C ARG A 19 7.83 -5.69 7.87
N GLN A 20 8.81 -6.27 7.17
CA GLN A 20 9.82 -5.48 6.45
C GLN A 20 9.18 -4.85 5.22
N ILE A 21 8.61 -3.65 5.40
CA ILE A 21 7.98 -2.85 4.35
C ILE A 21 8.97 -1.81 3.82
N SER A 22 9.02 -1.60 2.51
CA SER A 22 9.82 -0.53 1.92
C SER A 22 9.12 0.82 2.00
N THR A 23 9.88 1.91 1.90
CA THR A 23 9.34 3.28 1.80
C THR A 23 8.32 3.42 0.67
N THR A 24 8.57 2.81 -0.48
CA THR A 24 7.64 2.72 -1.61
C THR A 24 6.30 2.08 -1.24
N GLN A 25 6.31 1.02 -0.44
CA GLN A 25 5.10 0.33 -0.03
C GLN A 25 4.31 1.14 1.00
N VAL A 26 5.00 1.89 1.87
CA VAL A 26 4.40 2.85 2.79
C VAL A 26 3.75 4.00 2.03
N GLU A 27 4.44 4.60 1.06
CA GLU A 27 3.92 5.64 0.18
C GLU A 27 2.64 5.19 -0.52
N ALA A 28 2.67 4.00 -1.15
CA ALA A 28 1.50 3.46 -1.82
C ALA A 28 0.32 3.24 -0.88
N LEU A 29 0.56 2.80 0.35
CA LEU A 29 -0.49 2.62 1.35
C LEU A 29 -1.11 3.98 1.76
N LEU A 30 -0.31 5.01 1.94
CA LEU A 30 -0.78 6.36 2.25
C LEU A 30 -1.58 6.97 1.10
N LEU A 31 -1.17 6.74 -0.15
CA LEU A 31 -1.90 7.17 -1.34
C LEU A 31 -3.27 6.46 -1.45
N VAL A 32 -3.32 5.17 -1.16
CA VAL A 32 -4.59 4.43 -1.08
C VAL A 32 -5.47 4.99 0.04
N ALA A 33 -4.89 5.29 1.21
CA ALA A 33 -5.60 5.90 2.33
C ALA A 33 -6.11 7.32 2.02
N SER A 34 -5.44 8.07 1.15
CA SER A 34 -5.90 9.39 0.69
C SER A 34 -6.96 9.33 -0.41
N GLY A 35 -7.39 8.13 -0.83
CA GLY A 35 -8.46 7.92 -1.80
C GLY A 35 -8.01 7.51 -3.20
N ILE A 36 -6.72 7.22 -3.43
CA ILE A 36 -6.27 6.65 -4.70
C ILE A 36 -6.60 5.16 -4.74
N ASP A 37 -7.72 4.84 -5.36
CA ASP A 37 -8.31 3.51 -5.30
C ASP A 37 -8.13 2.68 -6.59
N ASN A 38 -7.37 3.16 -7.57
CA ASN A 38 -7.12 2.42 -8.82
C ASN A 38 -5.61 2.25 -9.07
N MET A 39 -5.20 1.10 -9.60
CA MET A 39 -3.78 0.82 -9.89
C MET A 39 -3.14 1.80 -10.87
N ASN A 40 -3.86 2.28 -11.89
CA ASN A 40 -3.32 3.23 -12.86
C ASN A 40 -3.15 4.62 -12.23
N ASP A 41 -4.06 5.01 -11.35
CA ASP A 41 -3.96 6.29 -10.65
C ASP A 41 -2.86 6.25 -9.60
N LEU A 42 -2.69 5.10 -8.92
CA LEU A 42 -1.56 4.84 -8.03
C LEU A 42 -0.23 4.94 -8.77
N GLN A 43 -0.14 4.37 -9.98
CA GLN A 43 1.06 4.50 -10.82
C GLN A 43 1.38 5.96 -11.15
N LYS A 44 0.37 6.77 -11.47
CA LYS A 44 0.55 8.19 -11.81
C LYS A 44 0.89 9.06 -10.62
N ALA A 45 0.49 8.65 -9.42
CA ALA A 45 0.74 9.38 -8.19
C ALA A 45 2.11 9.10 -7.58
N MET A 46 2.74 7.99 -7.98
CA MET A 46 4.07 7.60 -7.51
C MET A 46 5.14 8.00 -8.53
N PHE A 47 6.25 8.52 -8.02
CA PHE A 47 7.40 8.94 -8.83
C PHE A 47 8.69 8.33 -8.29
N LEU A 48 9.66 8.13 -9.17
CA LEU A 48 11.03 7.80 -8.79
C LEU A 48 11.77 9.08 -8.34
N ASP A 49 12.93 8.91 -7.71
CA ASP A 49 13.72 10.03 -7.18
C ASP A 49 14.16 11.03 -8.27
N ASP A 50 14.26 10.56 -9.52
CA ASP A 50 14.56 11.37 -10.70
C ASP A 50 13.32 12.09 -11.29
N GLY A 51 12.16 11.98 -10.64
CA GLY A 51 10.89 12.55 -11.08
C GLY A 51 10.20 11.75 -12.20
N SER A 52 10.74 10.60 -12.62
CA SER A 52 10.10 9.77 -13.63
C SER A 52 8.93 8.96 -13.06
N PRO A 53 7.92 8.59 -13.88
CA PRO A 53 6.78 7.82 -13.41
C PRO A 53 7.18 6.45 -12.88
N PHE A 54 6.53 5.99 -11.81
CA PHE A 54 6.82 4.68 -11.26
C PHE A 54 6.50 3.55 -12.27
N PRO A 55 7.39 2.56 -12.47
CA PRO A 55 7.14 1.48 -13.43
C PRO A 55 5.93 0.62 -13.05
N ARG A 56 5.10 0.29 -14.04
CA ARG A 56 3.87 -0.51 -13.83
C ARG A 56 4.14 -1.86 -13.17
N THR A 57 5.25 -2.51 -13.53
CA THR A 57 5.69 -3.78 -12.93
C THR A 57 5.96 -3.64 -11.43
N ASN A 58 6.52 -2.51 -10.99
CA ASN A 58 6.79 -2.25 -9.59
C ASN A 58 5.50 -1.94 -8.81
N ILE A 59 4.54 -1.22 -9.40
CA ILE A 59 3.21 -1.04 -8.81
C ILE A 59 2.52 -2.38 -8.56
N VAL A 60 2.54 -3.30 -9.53
CA VAL A 60 1.97 -4.65 -9.34
C VAL A 60 2.63 -5.36 -8.16
N ARG A 61 3.96 -5.28 -8.02
CA ARG A 61 4.69 -5.89 -6.89
C ARG A 61 4.32 -5.26 -5.55
N VAL A 62 4.23 -3.93 -5.49
CA VAL A 62 3.82 -3.18 -4.29
C VAL A 62 2.41 -3.57 -3.86
N VAL A 63 1.46 -3.57 -4.80
CA VAL A 63 0.08 -3.94 -4.51
C VAL A 63 0.00 -5.42 -4.09
N ASN A 64 0.77 -6.33 -4.71
CA ASN A 64 0.86 -7.74 -4.30
C ASN A 64 1.35 -7.89 -2.86
N TYR A 65 2.44 -7.22 -2.53
CA TYR A 65 2.98 -7.18 -1.18
C TYR A 65 1.93 -6.71 -0.17
N LEU A 66 1.30 -5.56 -0.42
CA LEU A 66 0.30 -4.98 0.47
C LEU A 66 -0.96 -5.85 0.60
N SER A 67 -1.31 -6.60 -0.45
CA SER A 67 -2.41 -7.60 -0.41
C SER A 67 -2.02 -8.92 0.26
N GLY A 68 -0.82 -9.03 0.85
CA GLY A 68 -0.32 -10.26 1.47
C GLY A 68 0.14 -11.33 0.48
N ARG A 69 0.07 -11.04 -0.84
CA ARG A 69 0.53 -11.93 -1.90
C ARG A 69 2.03 -11.74 -2.09
N GLY A 70 2.80 -12.67 -1.55
CA GLY A 70 4.25 -12.65 -1.70
C GLY A 70 4.70 -13.21 -3.04
N ARG A 71 5.57 -14.22 -3.01
CA ARG A 71 6.15 -14.81 -4.22
C ARG A 71 5.26 -15.92 -4.76
N TYR A 72 4.97 -15.91 -6.06
CA TYR A 72 4.41 -17.09 -6.72
C TYR A 72 5.52 -18.14 -6.87
N SER A 73 5.35 -19.30 -6.25
CA SER A 73 6.30 -20.41 -6.29
C SER A 73 5.53 -21.73 -6.27
N ALA A 74 5.95 -22.71 -7.07
CA ALA A 74 5.32 -24.03 -7.14
C ALA A 74 3.79 -24.00 -7.34
N GLY A 75 3.29 -23.10 -8.19
CA GLY A 75 1.86 -23.01 -8.51
C GLY A 75 0.98 -22.36 -7.42
N LYS A 76 1.57 -21.77 -6.37
CA LYS A 76 0.86 -21.12 -5.27
C LYS A 76 1.49 -19.77 -4.93
N TRP A 77 0.66 -18.84 -4.45
CA TRP A 77 1.17 -17.61 -3.84
C TRP A 77 1.66 -17.93 -2.42
N ILE A 78 2.96 -17.74 -2.17
CA ILE A 78 3.52 -17.79 -0.83
C ILE A 78 3.12 -16.49 -0.13
N ASN A 79 2.37 -16.59 0.97
CA ASN A 79 2.01 -15.45 1.79
C ASN A 79 3.28 -14.86 2.42
N GLN A 80 3.41 -13.54 2.36
CA GLN A 80 4.64 -12.84 2.79
C GLN A 80 4.73 -12.61 4.31
N GLY A 81 3.87 -13.26 5.09
CA GLY A 81 3.72 -13.01 6.52
C GLY A 81 2.93 -11.73 6.80
N GLY A 82 2.14 -11.75 7.88
CA GLY A 82 1.27 -10.64 8.30
C GLY A 82 -0.06 -10.57 7.55
N GLU A 83 -1.03 -9.87 8.15
CA GLU A 83 -2.35 -9.68 7.56
C GLU A 83 -2.30 -8.70 6.36
N PRO A 84 -3.12 -8.89 5.32
CA PRO A 84 -3.17 -7.96 4.19
C PRO A 84 -3.52 -6.55 4.67
N LEU A 85 -2.86 -5.52 4.14
CA LEU A 85 -3.16 -4.11 4.43
C LEU A 85 -4.13 -3.50 3.44
N ILE A 86 -4.18 -4.08 2.24
CA ILE A 86 -5.15 -3.72 1.21
C ILE A 86 -5.83 -4.97 0.67
N LYS A 87 -7.07 -4.81 0.22
CA LYS A 87 -7.84 -5.80 -0.54
C LYS A 87 -8.17 -5.24 -1.92
N ARG A 88 -8.52 -6.14 -2.84
CA ARG A 88 -8.86 -5.80 -4.22
C ARG A 88 -10.24 -6.32 -4.57
N ARG A 89 -10.99 -5.54 -5.31
CA ARG A 89 -12.22 -5.97 -6.00
C ARG A 89 -12.23 -5.43 -7.42
N GLU A 90 -13.12 -5.93 -8.27
CA GLU A 90 -13.35 -5.32 -9.58
C GLU A 90 -13.79 -3.86 -9.41
N HIS A 91 -13.21 -2.95 -10.17
CA HIS A 91 -13.51 -1.54 -10.03
C HIS A 91 -14.82 -1.20 -10.74
N PRO A 92 -15.80 -0.54 -10.07
CA PRO A 92 -17.14 -0.35 -10.64
C PRO A 92 -17.24 0.61 -11.83
N HIS A 93 -16.20 1.42 -12.08
CA HIS A 93 -16.24 2.56 -13.01
C HIS A 93 -14.99 2.68 -13.90
N LYS A 94 -13.94 1.90 -13.61
CA LYS A 94 -12.66 1.96 -14.30
C LYS A 94 -12.21 0.55 -14.63
N ARG A 95 -11.38 0.40 -15.67
CA ARG A 95 -10.78 -0.90 -15.98
C ARG A 95 -9.80 -1.31 -14.87
N GLY A 96 -9.87 -2.56 -14.44
CA GLY A 96 -8.95 -3.15 -13.47
C GLY A 96 -9.54 -3.29 -12.07
N TYR A 97 -8.67 -3.27 -11.05
CA TYR A 97 -9.05 -3.49 -9.67
C TYR A 97 -9.15 -2.19 -8.88
N GLN A 98 -10.16 -2.11 -8.02
CA GLN A 98 -10.23 -1.12 -6.96
C GLN A 98 -9.40 -1.60 -5.76
N LEU A 99 -8.59 -0.71 -5.21
CA LEU A 99 -7.76 -0.89 -4.03
C LEU A 99 -8.49 -0.30 -2.82
N MET A 100 -8.61 -1.09 -1.76
CA MET A 100 -9.26 -0.65 -0.52
C MET A 100 -8.40 -1.07 0.66
N LEU A 101 -8.38 -0.29 1.73
CA LEU A 101 -7.78 -0.73 2.99
C LEU A 101 -8.53 -1.95 3.55
N THR A 102 -7.81 -2.82 4.22
CA THR A 102 -8.40 -3.81 5.14
C THR A 102 -8.57 -3.18 6.53
N ASN A 103 -9.20 -3.88 7.46
CA ASN A 103 -9.30 -3.42 8.85
C ASN A 103 -7.91 -3.16 9.45
N GLU A 104 -6.92 -3.97 9.10
CA GLU A 104 -5.54 -3.87 9.55
C GLU A 104 -4.81 -2.70 8.88
N GLY A 105 -5.06 -2.48 7.59
CA GLY A 105 -4.63 -1.26 6.91
C GLY A 105 -5.22 0.00 7.55
N GLU A 106 -6.51 -0.01 7.88
CA GLU A 106 -7.18 1.09 8.57
C GLU A 106 -6.62 1.34 9.97
N LYS A 107 -6.42 0.29 10.79
CA LYS A 107 -5.81 0.41 12.12
C LYS A 107 -4.44 1.09 12.06
N LEU A 108 -3.61 0.70 11.10
CA LEU A 108 -2.29 1.29 10.90
C LEU A 108 -2.39 2.76 10.45
N ILE A 109 -3.32 3.07 9.56
CA ILE A 109 -3.52 4.43 9.04
C ILE A 109 -4.17 5.36 10.07
N LYS A 110 -5.04 4.86 10.97
CA LYS A 110 -5.66 5.68 12.03
C LYS A 110 -4.64 6.36 12.93
N CYS A 111 -3.52 5.70 13.22
CA CYS A 111 -2.41 6.31 13.97
C CYS A 111 -1.82 7.55 13.29
N TYR A 112 -2.02 7.69 11.97
CA TYR A 112 -1.63 8.87 11.18
C TYR A 112 -2.78 9.89 11.02
N LEU A 113 -4.02 9.41 10.80
CA LEU A 113 -5.16 10.25 10.40
C LEU A 113 -6.04 10.75 11.54
N ASP A 114 -5.97 10.17 12.74
CA ASP A 114 -6.82 10.61 13.85
C ASP A 114 -6.46 12.05 14.23
N LYS A 115 -7.50 12.91 14.25
CA LYS A 115 -7.46 14.37 14.41
C LYS A 115 -7.04 14.80 15.80
#